data_AF-A0A1Q7A6P2-F1
#
_entry.id   AF-A0A1Q7A6P2-F1
#
_cell.length_a   1.000
_cell.length_b   1.000
_cell.length_c   1.000
_cell.angle_alpha   90.00
_cell.angle_beta   90.00
_cell.angle_gamma   90.00
#
_symmetry.space_group_name_H-M   'P 1'
#
loop_
_entity.id
_entity.type
_entity.pdbx_description
1 polymer ?
#
loop_
_entity_poly.entity_id
_entity_poly.type
_entity_poly.pdbx_seq_one_letter_code
_entity_poly.pdbx_strand_id
1 'polypeptide(L)'
;MQSLPVDGIIIVSSPQMLATMVVMKCINMVRQLKGIIVGVVENMAYFQTPEGERYEIFGPSNGTELVNMTGAPLLAQLPIDPALTTLCDAGRVEEYHAEAYDLLAENFINTLKIKR
;
A
#
# COMPACT_ATOMS: atom_id res chain seq x y z
N MET A 1 9.29 -12.78 23.74
CA MET A 1 8.69 -12.39 22.46
C MET A 1 9.19 -13.39 21.42
N GLN A 2 8.34 -14.34 21.03
CA GLN A 2 8.69 -15.28 19.98
C GLN A 2 8.65 -14.50 18.66
N SER A 3 9.81 -14.13 18.11
CA SER A 3 9.86 -13.44 16.82
C SER A 3 9.54 -14.47 15.75
N LEU A 4 8.36 -14.38 15.15
CA LEU A 4 8.13 -15.05 13.88
C LEU A 4 9.18 -14.53 12.88
N PRO A 5 9.86 -15.40 12.12
CA PRO A 5 10.73 -14.94 11.05
C PRO A 5 9.86 -14.14 10.06
N VAL A 6 10.23 -12.88 9.84
CA VAL A 6 9.55 -11.99 8.90
C VAL A 6 10.33 -12.02 7.59
N ASP A 7 9.78 -12.66 6.56
CA ASP A 7 10.42 -12.76 5.24
C ASP A 7 10.37 -11.45 4.44
N GLY A 8 9.43 -10.57 4.78
CA GLY A 8 9.25 -9.31 4.08
C GLY A 8 8.21 -8.40 4.73
N ILE A 9 8.32 -7.12 4.40
CA ILE A 9 7.46 -6.05 4.93
C ILE A 9 6.87 -5.28 3.76
N ILE A 10 5.55 -5.08 3.77
CA ILE A 10 4.87 -4.15 2.88
C ILE A 10 4.61 -2.87 3.68
N ILE A 11 4.99 -1.73 3.11
CA ILE A 11 4.70 -0.43 3.67
C ILE A 11 3.36 0.04 3.13
N VAL A 12 2.41 0.36 4.02
CA VAL A 12 1.11 0.94 3.63
C VAL A 12 1.04 2.36 4.20
N SER A 13 0.77 3.35 3.35
CA SER A 13 0.55 4.75 3.73
C SER A 13 -0.68 5.30 3.01
N SER A 14 -0.99 6.57 3.22
CA SER A 14 -1.97 7.33 2.46
C SER A 14 -1.35 8.67 2.00
N PRO A 15 -1.94 9.40 1.04
CA PRO A 15 -1.29 10.56 0.41
C PRO A 15 -0.94 11.71 1.35
N GLN A 16 -1.59 11.82 2.51
CA GLN A 16 -1.37 12.91 3.45
C GLN A 16 0.08 12.92 3.96
N MET A 17 0.70 14.09 3.92
CA MET A 17 2.08 14.30 4.40
C MET A 17 2.33 13.74 5.82
N LEU A 18 1.34 13.86 6.71
CA LEU A 18 1.45 13.34 8.08
C LEU A 18 1.57 11.81 8.12
N ALA A 19 0.81 11.08 7.29
CA ALA A 19 0.89 9.63 7.21
C ALA A 19 2.28 9.19 6.71
N THR A 20 2.76 9.86 5.66
CA THR A 20 4.11 9.65 5.11
C THR A 20 5.19 9.86 6.17
N MET A 21 5.15 10.96 6.94
CA MET A 21 6.13 11.21 8.02
C MET A 21 6.14 10.14 9.12
N VAL A 22 4.98 9.56 9.46
CA VAL A 22 4.90 8.46 10.44
C VAL A 22 5.56 7.20 9.87
N VAL A 23 5.24 6.87 8.62
CA VAL A 23 5.77 5.70 7.92
C VAL A 23 7.29 5.78 7.73
N MET A 24 7.85 6.97 7.50
CA MET A 24 9.31 7.17 7.43
C MET A 24 10.04 6.67 8.68
N LYS A 25 9.47 6.86 9.87
CA LYS A 25 10.06 6.37 11.12
C LYS A 25 10.05 4.84 11.18
N CYS A 26 8.96 4.22 10.73
CA CYS A 26 8.86 2.77 10.62
C CYS A 26 9.90 2.20 9.64
N ILE A 27 10.12 2.86 8.49
CA ILE A 27 11.14 2.44 7.52
C ILE A 27 12.55 2.44 8.15
N ASN A 28 12.88 3.46 8.95
CA ASN A 28 14.16 3.51 9.65
C ASN A 28 14.31 2.37 10.69
N MET A 29 13.24 2.07 11.43
CA MET A 29 13.23 0.93 12.36
C MET A 29 13.42 -0.41 11.62
N VAL A 30 12.72 -0.61 10.49
CA VAL A 30 12.87 -1.80 9.65
C VAL A 30 14.31 -1.98 9.17
N ARG A 31 14.96 -0.90 8.74
CA ARG A 31 16.37 -0.92 8.34
C ARG A 31 17.32 -1.32 9.47
N GLN A 32 17.08 -0.82 10.69
CA GLN A 32 17.88 -1.18 11.87
C GLN A 32 17.75 -2.68 12.20
N LEU A 33 16.56 -3.24 12.02
CA LEU A 33 16.28 -4.66 12.20
C LEU A 33 16.68 -5.53 11.00
N LYS A 34 17.28 -4.93 9.95
CA LYS A 34 17.64 -5.59 8.69
C LYS A 34 16.44 -6.27 8.00
N GLY A 35 15.23 -5.75 8.21
CA GLY A 35 14.04 -6.25 7.54
C GLY A 35 14.03 -5.90 6.05
N ILE A 36 13.43 -6.77 5.26
CA ILE A 36 13.34 -6.61 3.80
C ILE A 36 12.01 -5.92 3.47
N ILE A 37 12.07 -4.71 2.92
CA ILE A 37 10.87 -4.05 2.39
C ILE A 37 10.61 -4.58 0.98
N VAL A 38 9.44 -5.17 0.77
CA VAL A 38 9.04 -5.82 -0.48
C VAL A 38 8.41 -4.81 -1.44
N GLY A 39 7.63 -3.87 -0.92
CA GLY A 39 7.01 -2.81 -1.71
C GLY A 39 6.22 -1.82 -0.85
N VAL A 40 5.70 -0.81 -1.52
CA VAL A 40 4.90 0.27 -0.94
C VAL A 40 3.50 0.24 -1.54
N VAL A 41 2.47 0.42 -0.72
CA VAL A 41 1.08 0.59 -1.14
C VAL A 41 0.61 1.95 -0.63
N GLU A 42 0.01 2.74 -1.50
CA GLU A 42 -0.66 3.98 -1.11
C GLU A 42 -2.17 3.74 -1.09
N ASN A 43 -2.72 3.64 0.11
CA ASN A 43 -4.15 3.48 0.34
C ASN A 43 -4.86 4.84 0.29
N MET A 44 -6.15 4.83 -0.05
CA MET A 44 -6.98 6.05 -0.14
C MET A 44 -6.37 7.11 -1.06
N ALA A 45 -5.74 6.69 -2.16
CA ALA A 45 -4.99 7.57 -3.05
C ALA A 45 -5.91 8.52 -3.84
N TYR A 46 -7.09 8.03 -4.22
CA TYR A 46 -8.07 8.79 -4.98
C TYR A 46 -9.48 8.26 -4.70
N PHE A 47 -10.48 9.03 -5.09
CA PHE A 47 -11.85 8.57 -5.28
C PHE A 47 -12.17 8.61 -6.78
N GLN A 48 -12.83 7.58 -7.30
CA GLN A 48 -13.22 7.52 -8.70
C GLN A 48 -14.74 7.64 -8.82
N THR A 49 -15.20 8.57 -9.65
CA THR A 49 -16.64 8.70 -9.94
C THR A 49 -17.10 7.56 -10.84
N PRO A 50 -18.41 7.26 -10.89
CA PRO A 50 -18.97 6.31 -11.85
C PRO A 50 -18.61 6.65 -13.31
N GLU A 51 -18.39 7.93 -13.61
CA GLU A 51 -17.99 8.43 -14.93
C GLU A 51 -16.49 8.26 -15.21
N GLY A 52 -15.70 7.81 -14.23
CA GLY A 52 -14.28 7.50 -14.37
C GLY A 52 -13.32 8.63 -14.00
N GLU A 53 -13.84 9.78 -13.55
CA GLU A 53 -12.99 10.89 -13.10
C GLU A 53 -12.34 10.54 -11.77
N ARG A 54 -11.03 10.84 -11.65
CA ARG A 54 -10.26 10.60 -10.43
C ARG A 54 -10.05 11.88 -9.65
N TYR A 55 -10.37 11.82 -8.36
CA TYR A 55 -10.21 12.91 -7.41
C TYR A 55 -9.23 12.52 -6.31
N GLU A 56 -8.12 13.24 -6.23
CA GLU A 56 -7.15 13.12 -5.16
C GLU A 56 -7.64 13.88 -3.92
N ILE A 57 -8.56 13.27 -3.16
CA ILE A 57 -9.23 13.90 -2.00
C ILE A 57 -8.22 14.47 -0.98
N PHE A 58 -7.08 13.81 -0.84
CA PHE A 58 -6.04 14.16 0.13
C PHE A 58 -4.88 14.95 -0.49
N GLY A 59 -5.05 15.43 -1.72
CA GLY A 59 -4.00 16.06 -2.50
C GLY A 59 -3.08 15.04 -3.19
N PRO A 60 -2.03 15.54 -3.87
CA PRO A 60 -1.17 14.71 -4.69
C PRO A 60 -0.45 13.65 -3.86
N SER A 61 -0.20 12.52 -4.52
CA SER A 61 0.57 11.41 -3.96
C SER A 61 1.94 11.88 -3.45
N ASN A 62 2.26 11.50 -2.22
CA ASN A 62 3.62 11.61 -1.66
C ASN A 62 4.34 10.25 -1.70
N GLY A 63 3.76 9.24 -2.36
CA GLY A 63 4.28 7.87 -2.44
C GLY A 63 5.69 7.77 -3.05
N THR A 64 6.06 8.66 -3.97
CA THR A 64 7.41 8.69 -4.56
C THR A 64 8.51 8.85 -3.52
N GLU A 65 8.26 9.63 -2.46
CA GLU A 65 9.21 9.78 -1.35
C GLU A 65 9.41 8.45 -0.62
N LEU A 66 8.32 7.74 -0.34
CA LEU A 66 8.38 6.42 0.30
C LEU A 66 9.06 5.38 -0.58
N VAL A 67 8.82 5.37 -1.89
CA VAL A 67 9.51 4.49 -2.85
C VAL A 67 11.02 4.75 -2.82
N ASN A 68 11.44 6.01 -2.90
CA ASN A 68 12.85 6.39 -2.84
C ASN A 68 13.50 6.03 -1.51
N MET A 69 12.79 6.28 -0.40
CA MET A 69 13.27 5.95 0.94
C MET A 69 13.35 4.46 1.20
N THR A 70 12.48 3.64 0.63
CA THR A 70 12.51 2.18 0.84
C THR A 70 13.46 1.48 -0.14
N GLY A 71 13.65 2.04 -1.34
CA GLY A 71 14.26 1.34 -2.47
C GLY A 71 13.39 0.19 -3.00
N ALA A 72 12.11 0.17 -2.63
CA ALA A 72 11.15 -0.86 -3.01
C ALA A 72 10.08 -0.25 -3.93
N PRO A 73 9.50 -1.01 -4.87
CA PRO A 73 8.55 -0.49 -5.84
C PRO A 73 7.22 -0.09 -5.19
N LEU A 74 6.53 0.86 -5.83
CA LEU A 74 5.11 1.08 -5.58
C LEU A 74 4.31 -0.09 -6.17
N LEU A 75 3.58 -0.80 -5.33
CA LEU A 75 2.79 -1.97 -5.73
C LEU A 75 1.40 -1.55 -6.23
N ALA A 76 0.76 -0.58 -5.57
CA ALA A 76 -0.53 -0.04 -6.00
C ALA A 76 -0.86 1.28 -5.32
N GLN A 77 -1.76 2.02 -5.97
CA GLN A 77 -2.51 3.14 -5.39
C GLN A 77 -3.98 2.72 -5.32
N LEU A 78 -4.50 2.55 -4.11
CA LEU A 78 -5.84 2.01 -3.88
C LEU A 78 -6.87 3.14 -3.73
N PRO A 79 -8.04 3.03 -4.36
CA PRO A 79 -9.08 4.04 -4.23
C PRO A 79 -9.78 3.99 -2.86
N ILE A 80 -10.48 5.08 -2.55
CA ILE A 80 -11.54 5.09 -1.56
C ILE A 80 -12.80 4.51 -2.21
N ASP A 81 -13.25 3.36 -1.71
CA ASP A 81 -14.47 2.70 -2.19
C ASP A 81 -15.38 2.32 -1.01
N PRO A 82 -16.59 2.91 -0.89
CA PRO A 82 -17.56 2.52 0.13
C PRO A 82 -17.99 1.05 0.08
N ALA A 83 -17.96 0.40 -1.09
CA ALA A 83 -18.29 -1.01 -1.24
C ALA A 83 -17.29 -1.90 -0.49
N LEU A 84 -15.99 -1.56 -0.57
CA LEU A 84 -14.95 -2.25 0.20
C LEU A 84 -15.23 -2.15 1.71
N THR A 85 -15.48 -0.95 2.22
CA THR A 85 -15.79 -0.74 3.65
C THR A 85 -17.02 -1.54 4.08
N THR A 86 -18.08 -1.50 3.27
CA THR A 86 -19.32 -2.23 3.55
C THR A 86 -19.10 -3.74 3.62
N LEU A 87 -18.31 -4.30 2.70
CA LEU A 87 -17.97 -5.72 2.68
C LEU A 87 -17.03 -6.11 3.83
N CYS A 88 -16.05 -5.27 4.16
CA CYS A 88 -15.18 -5.46 5.33
C CYS A 88 -15.99 -5.53 6.63
N ASP A 89 -16.88 -4.56 6.86
CA ASP A 89 -17.71 -4.51 8.07
C ASP A 89 -18.68 -5.68 8.16
N ALA A 90 -19.13 -6.22 7.02
CA ALA A 90 -19.98 -7.40 6.93
C ALA A 90 -19.21 -8.73 7.03
N GLY A 91 -17.86 -8.71 7.13
CA GLY A 91 -17.03 -9.92 7.12
C GLY A 91 -17.00 -10.64 5.77
N ARG A 92 -17.27 -9.93 4.67
CA ARG A 92 -17.40 -10.43 3.29
C ARG A 92 -16.36 -9.82 2.35
N VAL A 93 -15.20 -9.42 2.88
CA VAL A 93 -14.14 -8.75 2.10
C VAL A 93 -13.66 -9.56 0.89
N GLU A 94 -13.75 -10.89 0.94
CA GLU A 94 -13.37 -11.79 -0.16
C GLU A 94 -14.25 -11.63 -1.41
N GLU A 95 -15.42 -11.01 -1.28
CA GLU A 95 -16.33 -10.73 -2.39
C GLU A 95 -15.99 -9.41 -3.11
N TYR A 96 -15.05 -8.63 -2.57
CA TYR A 96 -14.65 -7.36 -3.16
C TYR A 96 -13.68 -7.58 -4.34
N HIS A 97 -14.03 -7.01 -5.49
CA HIS A 97 -13.21 -7.06 -6.70
C HIS A 97 -13.05 -5.67 -7.29
N ALA A 98 -11.81 -5.26 -7.51
CA ALA A 98 -11.47 -4.03 -8.18
C ALA A 98 -10.11 -4.15 -8.87
N GLU A 99 -9.98 -3.55 -10.05
CA GLU A 99 -8.77 -3.57 -10.88
C GLU A 99 -7.50 -3.14 -10.11
N ALA A 100 -7.64 -2.18 -9.19
CA ALA A 100 -6.52 -1.71 -8.36
C ALA A 100 -5.96 -2.81 -7.44
N TYR A 101 -6.79 -3.75 -7.00
CA TYR A 101 -6.38 -4.89 -6.17
C TYR A 101 -5.83 -6.04 -7.01
N ASP A 102 -6.32 -6.22 -8.24
CA ASP A 102 -5.71 -7.15 -9.20
C ASP A 102 -4.29 -6.70 -9.54
N LEU A 103 -4.10 -5.41 -9.82
CA LEU A 103 -2.79 -4.80 -10.04
C LEU A 103 -1.85 -4.97 -8.83
N LEU A 104 -2.37 -4.77 -7.61
CA LEU A 104 -1.61 -5.00 -6.38
C LEU A 104 -1.11 -6.45 -6.29
N ALA A 105 -2.00 -7.42 -6.55
CA ALA A 105 -1.66 -8.83 -6.50
C ALA A 105 -0.60 -9.20 -7.55
N GLU A 106 -0.76 -8.74 -8.78
CA GLU A 106 0.21 -8.97 -9.86
C GLU A 106 1.59 -8.39 -9.54
N ASN A 107 1.63 -7.12 -9.12
CA ASN A 107 2.88 -6.44 -8.77
C ASN A 107 3.55 -7.12 -7.58
N PHE A 108 2.78 -7.51 -6.56
CA PHE A 108 3.30 -8.25 -5.42
C PHE A 108 3.93 -9.58 -5.84
N ILE A 109 3.23 -10.40 -6.64
CA ILE A 109 3.76 -11.67 -7.14
C ILE A 109 5.05 -11.45 -7.95
N ASN A 110 5.11 -10.41 -8.77
CA ASN A 110 6.30 -10.08 -9.54
C ASN A 110 7.49 -9.70 -8.64
N THR A 111 7.26 -8.98 -7.54
CA THR A 111 8.36 -8.68 -6.59
C THR A 111 8.91 -9.94 -5.90
N LEU A 112 8.08 -10.96 -5.66
CA LEU A 112 8.52 -12.22 -5.05
C LEU A 112 9.38 -13.07 -5.99
N LYS A 113 9.12 -13.01 -7.31
CA LYS A 113 9.90 -13.74 -8.33
C LYS A 113 11.32 -13.18 -8.48
N ILE A 114 11.52 -11.90 -8.22
CA ILE A 114 12.80 -11.19 -8.41
C ILE A 114 13.75 -11.39 -7.21
N LYS A 115 13.21 -11.65 -6.02
CA LYS A 115 13.99 -11.74 -4.76
C LYS A 115 14.30 -13.17 -4.30
N ARG A 116 14.00 -14.19 -5.12
CA ARG A 116 14.36 -15.60 -4.88
C ARG A 116 15.51 -16.05 -5.77
#